data_AF-A0A2M7KFB3-F1
#
_entry.id   AF-A0A2M7KFB3-F1
#
_cell.length_a   1.000
_cell.length_b   1.000
_cell.length_c   1.000
_cell.angle_alpha   90.00
_cell.angle_beta   90.00
_cell.angle_gamma   90.00
#
_symmetry.space_group_name_H-M   'P 1'
#
loop_
_entity.id
_entity.type
_entity.pdbx_description
1 polymer ?
#
loop_
_entity_poly.entity_id
_entity_poly.type
_entity_poly.pdbx_seq_one_letter_code
_entity_poly.pdbx_strand_id
1 'polypeptide(L)'
;MTIHPPVIDCHVHLSGLDGIPKLEALRAHVGLDRMNIVCTMGRDQVNANPAAFVAQAEVPDRSYVFAGLDHTAFFSGGEVVAPLLAEQVDRLRALGADGIKMIENKPTARKLLDIPVDGDYFEDYFAHVEETGFPALWHVNDPEEFWVPGLTPSWARERGWGYDETFVAKEQLYVEVENVLSRHAGGHRQLPEAAC
;
A
#
# COMPACT_ATOMS: atom_id res chain seq x y z
N MET A 1 18.81 -19.68 -28.28
CA MET A 1 18.23 -19.59 -26.93
C MET A 1 17.26 -18.43 -26.94
N THR A 2 15.98 -18.67 -26.76
CA THR A 2 14.96 -17.62 -26.66
C THR A 2 15.03 -17.09 -25.23
N ILE A 3 15.43 -15.84 -25.06
CA ILE A 3 15.43 -15.17 -23.75
C ILE A 3 14.00 -14.69 -23.53
N HIS A 4 13.28 -15.28 -22.58
CA HIS A 4 12.00 -14.74 -22.14
C HIS A 4 12.27 -13.59 -21.16
N PRO A 5 11.56 -12.46 -21.29
CA PRO A 5 11.67 -11.38 -20.31
C PRO A 5 11.16 -11.87 -18.95
N PRO A 6 11.73 -11.38 -17.83
CA PRO A 6 11.28 -11.78 -16.51
C PRO A 6 9.81 -11.38 -16.29
N VAL A 7 9.03 -12.28 -15.70
CA VAL A 7 7.63 -12.04 -15.32
C VAL A 7 7.57 -11.72 -13.84
N ILE A 8 7.02 -10.54 -13.53
CA ILE A 8 6.97 -10.00 -12.18
C ILE A 8 5.52 -9.75 -11.81
N ASP A 9 5.11 -10.23 -10.64
CA ASP A 9 3.88 -9.77 -10.02
C ASP A 9 4.19 -8.54 -9.16
N CYS A 10 3.51 -7.43 -9.44
CA CYS A 10 3.74 -6.15 -8.77
C CYS A 10 2.89 -5.95 -7.52
N HIS A 11 1.98 -6.87 -7.21
CA HIS A 11 1.05 -6.71 -6.09
C HIS A 11 0.67 -8.07 -5.49
N VAL A 12 1.39 -8.49 -4.46
CA VAL A 12 0.97 -9.61 -3.60
C VAL A 12 0.95 -9.19 -2.14
N HIS A 13 -0.06 -9.65 -1.40
CA HIS A 13 -0.12 -9.49 0.04
C HIS A 13 0.40 -10.74 0.76
N LEU A 14 1.12 -10.51 1.87
CA LEU A 14 1.56 -11.54 2.79
C LEU A 14 0.89 -11.31 4.15
N SER A 15 0.04 -12.25 4.58
CA SER A 15 -0.75 -12.10 5.82
C SER A 15 0.04 -12.38 7.11
N GLY A 16 1.28 -12.88 7.02
CA GLY A 16 2.12 -13.21 8.17
C GLY A 16 3.22 -14.21 7.83
N LEU A 17 4.06 -14.54 8.82
CA LEU A 17 5.22 -15.43 8.64
C LEU A 17 4.84 -16.81 8.10
N ASP A 18 3.73 -17.38 8.58
CA ASP A 18 3.24 -18.69 8.14
C ASP A 18 2.83 -18.71 6.65
N GLY A 19 2.60 -17.53 6.07
CA GLY A 19 2.26 -17.37 4.66
C GLY A 19 3.45 -17.46 3.70
N ILE A 20 4.69 -17.32 4.19
CA ILE A 20 5.90 -17.22 3.36
C ILE A 20 6.10 -18.49 2.50
N PRO A 21 6.04 -19.71 3.05
CA PRO A 21 6.22 -20.92 2.24
C PRO A 21 5.15 -21.06 1.16
N LYS A 22 3.90 -20.66 1.47
CA LYS A 22 2.79 -20.71 0.53
C LYS A 22 2.98 -19.70 -0.59
N LEU A 23 3.42 -18.48 -0.26
CA LEU A 23 3.67 -17.42 -1.23
C LEU A 23 4.79 -17.83 -2.21
N GLU A 24 5.88 -18.40 -1.72
CA GLU A 24 6.97 -18.90 -2.57
C GLU A 24 6.54 -20.09 -3.43
N ALA A 25 5.74 -21.01 -2.88
CA ALA A 25 5.19 -22.12 -3.65
C ALA A 25 4.27 -21.63 -4.79
N LEU A 26 3.46 -20.60 -4.55
CA LEU A 26 2.63 -19.97 -5.57
C LEU A 26 3.49 -19.33 -6.66
N ARG A 27 4.48 -18.50 -6.30
CA ARG A 27 5.44 -17.89 -7.25
C ARG A 27 6.01 -18.92 -8.22
N ALA A 28 6.54 -20.01 -7.66
CA ALA A 28 7.14 -21.09 -8.43
C ALA A 28 6.11 -21.81 -9.32
N HIS A 29 4.90 -22.05 -8.81
CA HIS A 29 3.83 -22.74 -9.53
C HIS A 29 3.34 -21.96 -10.75
N VAL A 30 3.14 -20.65 -10.63
CA VAL A 30 2.74 -19.78 -11.75
C VAL A 30 3.92 -19.36 -12.64
N GLY A 31 5.15 -19.70 -12.27
CA GLY A 31 6.35 -19.41 -13.06
C GLY A 31 6.75 -17.93 -13.05
N LEU A 32 6.46 -17.21 -11.97
CA LEU A 32 6.91 -15.83 -11.77
C LEU A 32 8.39 -15.81 -11.41
N ASP A 33 9.15 -14.85 -11.92
CA ASP A 33 10.54 -14.64 -11.53
C ASP A 33 10.62 -14.00 -10.14
N ARG A 34 9.81 -12.96 -9.90
CA ARG A 34 9.78 -12.19 -8.65
C ARG A 34 8.38 -11.68 -8.32
N MET A 35 8.16 -11.33 -7.05
CA MET A 35 6.92 -10.70 -6.60
C MET A 35 7.20 -9.50 -5.71
N ASN A 36 6.40 -8.45 -5.84
CA ASN A 36 6.40 -7.33 -4.92
C ASN A 36 5.42 -7.58 -3.77
N ILE A 37 5.95 -7.74 -2.56
CA ILE A 37 5.17 -7.88 -1.35
C ILE A 37 4.75 -6.48 -0.90
N VAL A 38 3.47 -6.17 -1.08
CA VAL A 38 2.88 -4.87 -0.76
C VAL A 38 2.25 -4.93 0.63
N CYS A 39 2.76 -4.09 1.53
CA CYS A 39 2.38 -4.11 2.94
C CYS A 39 1.25 -3.11 3.21
N THR A 40 0.27 -3.50 4.01
CA THR A 40 -0.81 -2.62 4.44
C THR A 40 -0.57 -2.11 5.85
N MET A 41 -1.01 -0.89 6.15
CA MET A 41 -1.13 -0.41 7.52
C MET A 41 -2.29 -1.12 8.27
N GLY A 42 -2.26 -1.09 9.60
CA GLY A 42 -3.35 -1.63 10.42
C GLY A 42 -3.20 -1.29 11.91
N ARG A 43 -4.32 -1.22 12.64
CA ARG A 43 -4.29 -0.86 14.08
C ARG A 43 -3.69 -1.95 14.96
N ASP A 44 -3.92 -3.23 14.63
CA ASP A 44 -3.58 -4.34 15.53
C ASP A 44 -2.10 -4.73 15.45
N GLN A 45 -1.47 -4.58 14.28
CA GLN A 45 -0.09 -5.00 14.02
C GLN A 45 0.81 -3.86 13.54
N VAL A 46 0.32 -2.61 13.60
CA VAL A 46 0.93 -1.41 13.01
C VAL A 46 0.95 -1.45 11.47
N ASN A 47 1.60 -2.46 10.88
CA ASN A 47 1.63 -2.73 9.45
C ASN A 47 2.12 -4.17 9.17
N ALA A 48 2.04 -4.59 7.91
CA ALA A 48 2.48 -5.92 7.46
C ALA A 48 4.01 -6.04 7.23
N ASN A 49 4.80 -5.00 7.52
CA ASN A 49 6.22 -4.92 7.17
C ASN A 49 7.08 -6.06 7.75
N PRO A 50 6.92 -6.50 9.02
CA PRO A 50 7.82 -7.49 9.61
C PRO A 50 7.87 -8.80 8.82
N ALA A 51 6.71 -9.34 8.41
CA ALA A 51 6.66 -10.58 7.64
C ALA A 51 7.24 -10.42 6.25
N ALA A 52 7.02 -9.26 5.60
CA ALA A 52 7.58 -8.97 4.29
C ALA A 52 9.11 -8.88 4.32
N PHE A 53 9.70 -8.24 5.33
CA PHE A 53 11.15 -8.19 5.49
C PHE A 53 11.76 -9.55 5.79
N VAL A 54 11.09 -10.41 6.57
CA VAL A 54 11.54 -11.80 6.76
C VAL A 54 11.50 -12.55 5.43
N ALA A 55 10.42 -12.44 4.66
CA ALA A 55 10.32 -13.07 3.34
C ALA A 55 11.44 -12.60 2.39
N GLN A 56 11.72 -11.29 2.36
CA GLN A 56 12.80 -10.72 1.56
C GLN A 56 14.17 -11.23 2.01
N ALA A 57 14.41 -11.37 3.33
CA ALA A 57 15.67 -11.87 3.86
C ALA A 57 15.89 -13.36 3.56
N GLU A 58 14.83 -14.18 3.53
CA GLU A 58 14.93 -15.61 3.21
C GLU A 58 15.18 -15.86 1.71
N VAL A 59 14.64 -15.01 0.84
CA VAL A 59 14.74 -15.16 -0.62
C VAL A 59 14.93 -13.81 -1.35
N PRO A 60 16.08 -13.12 -1.15
CA PRO A 60 16.29 -11.74 -1.62
C PRO A 60 16.23 -11.58 -3.14
N ASP A 61 16.52 -12.63 -3.91
CA ASP A 61 16.46 -12.58 -5.38
C ASP A 61 15.05 -12.83 -5.96
N ARG A 62 14.05 -13.10 -5.11
CA ARG A 62 12.71 -13.55 -5.50
C ARG A 62 11.60 -12.58 -5.08
N SER A 63 11.92 -11.55 -4.30
CA SER A 63 10.94 -10.57 -3.85
C SER A 63 11.52 -9.16 -3.76
N TYR A 64 10.62 -8.19 -3.84
CA TYR A 64 10.85 -6.81 -3.44
C TYR A 64 9.77 -6.46 -2.41
N VAL A 65 10.03 -5.45 -1.58
CA VAL A 65 9.09 -5.05 -0.53
C VAL A 65 8.68 -3.60 -0.71
N PHE A 66 7.38 -3.39 -0.90
CA PHE A 66 6.77 -2.07 -0.77
C PHE A 66 6.15 -1.98 0.62
N ALA A 67 6.85 -1.27 1.51
CA ALA A 67 6.52 -1.19 2.92
C ALA A 67 5.29 -0.29 3.16
N GLY A 68 4.49 -0.62 4.16
CA GLY A 68 3.36 0.17 4.61
C GLY A 68 3.78 1.17 5.68
N LEU A 69 3.07 2.29 5.76
CA LEU A 69 3.31 3.35 6.73
C LEU A 69 2.85 2.92 8.14
N ASP A 70 3.43 3.55 9.15
CA ASP A 70 3.06 3.46 10.56
C ASP A 70 2.31 4.73 11.00
N HIS A 71 1.03 4.56 11.34
CA HIS A 71 0.15 5.64 11.81
C HIS A 71 -0.08 5.58 13.33
N THR A 72 0.72 4.84 14.08
CA THR A 72 0.50 4.58 15.53
C THR A 72 0.54 5.86 16.36
N ALA A 73 1.42 6.80 16.03
CA ALA A 73 1.44 8.11 16.70
C ALA A 73 0.10 8.85 16.53
N PHE A 74 -0.48 8.81 15.34
CA PHE A 74 -1.81 9.37 15.09
C PHE A 74 -2.91 8.60 15.84
N PHE A 75 -2.95 7.27 15.72
CA PHE A 75 -3.99 6.45 16.35
C PHE A 75 -3.99 6.51 17.88
N SER A 76 -2.84 6.76 18.48
CA SER A 76 -2.67 6.90 19.93
C SER A 76 -2.85 8.33 20.44
N GLY A 77 -3.17 9.31 19.57
CA GLY A 77 -3.23 10.71 19.97
C GLY A 77 -1.90 11.26 20.49
N GLY A 78 -0.78 10.70 20.05
CA GLY A 78 0.57 11.07 20.47
C GLY A 78 1.09 10.37 21.73
N GLU A 79 0.34 9.44 22.34
CA GLU A 79 0.85 8.65 23.48
C GLU A 79 2.00 7.71 23.08
N VAL A 80 1.97 7.20 21.86
CA VAL A 80 3.07 6.42 21.27
C VAL A 80 3.91 7.32 20.39
N VAL A 81 5.20 7.42 20.68
CA VAL A 81 6.16 8.12 19.84
C VAL A 81 6.56 7.21 18.67
N ALA A 82 6.18 7.61 17.45
CA ALA A 82 6.62 7.00 16.20
C ALA A 82 7.22 8.08 15.28
N PRO A 83 8.13 7.72 14.35
CA PRO A 83 8.69 8.67 13.39
C PRO A 83 7.60 9.32 12.54
N LEU A 84 7.83 10.57 12.13
CA LEU A 84 6.96 11.24 11.15
C LEU A 84 6.93 10.44 9.84
N LEU A 85 5.85 10.54 9.07
CA LEU A 85 5.69 9.78 7.82
C LEU A 85 6.86 10.02 6.84
N ALA A 86 7.36 11.26 6.72
CA ALA A 86 8.54 11.58 5.92
C ALA A 86 9.79 10.84 6.41
N GLU A 87 10.05 10.83 7.72
CA GLU A 87 11.19 10.10 8.32
C GLU A 87 11.07 8.59 8.12
N GLN A 88 9.85 8.05 8.04
CA GLN A 88 9.65 6.63 7.77
C GLN A 88 10.16 6.22 6.39
N VAL A 89 10.11 7.09 5.38
CA VAL A 89 10.64 6.80 4.04
C VAL A 89 12.12 6.42 4.11
N ASP A 90 12.93 7.24 4.79
CA ASP A 90 14.37 7.00 4.92
C ASP A 90 14.66 5.76 5.76
N ARG A 91 13.89 5.56 6.84
CA ARG A 91 14.04 4.40 7.72
C ARG A 91 13.70 3.10 6.99
N LEU A 92 12.59 3.07 6.25
CA LEU A 92 12.16 1.90 5.49
C LEU A 92 13.13 1.58 4.36
N ARG A 93 13.61 2.61 3.65
CA ARG A 93 14.67 2.44 2.65
C ARG A 93 15.96 1.88 3.28
N ALA A 94 16.37 2.38 4.45
CA ALA A 94 17.55 1.88 5.16
C ALA A 94 17.37 0.43 5.66
N LEU A 95 16.14 0.00 5.92
CA LEU A 95 15.80 -1.38 6.29
C LEU A 95 15.74 -2.33 5.08
N GLY A 96 15.82 -1.82 3.85
CA GLY A 96 15.82 -2.62 2.63
C GLY A 96 14.50 -2.63 1.86
N ALA A 97 13.55 -1.76 2.20
CA ALA A 97 12.35 -1.59 1.38
C ALA A 97 12.73 -1.04 -0.01
N ASP A 98 12.03 -1.52 -1.03
CA ASP A 98 12.18 -1.11 -2.43
C ASP A 98 11.21 0.01 -2.82
N GLY A 99 10.21 0.27 -1.98
CA GLY A 99 9.24 1.35 -2.12
C GLY A 99 8.27 1.41 -0.95
N ILE A 100 7.23 2.25 -1.10
CA ILE A 100 6.11 2.38 -0.16
C ILE A 100 4.83 1.88 -0.82
N LYS A 101 4.04 1.05 -0.13
CA LYS A 101 2.65 0.80 -0.48
C LYS A 101 1.78 1.74 0.33
N MET A 102 1.00 2.55 -0.37
CA MET A 102 -0.08 3.32 0.23
C MET A 102 -1.40 2.57 0.07
N ILE A 103 -2.07 2.32 1.20
CA ILE A 103 -3.41 1.74 1.27
C ILE A 103 -4.43 2.78 1.76
N GLU A 104 -3.98 4.00 2.08
CA GLU A 104 -4.71 5.00 2.85
C GLU A 104 -5.95 5.54 2.11
N ASN A 105 -6.01 5.49 0.77
CA ASN A 105 -7.22 5.80 0.01
C ASN A 105 -8.14 4.58 -0.26
N LYS A 106 -7.77 3.36 0.16
CA LYS A 106 -8.76 2.28 0.21
C LYS A 106 -9.92 2.75 1.09
N PRO A 107 -11.20 2.66 0.68
CA PRO A 107 -12.30 3.31 1.41
C PRO A 107 -12.39 2.92 2.88
N THR A 108 -12.10 1.65 3.23
CA THR A 108 -12.05 1.21 4.63
C THR A 108 -10.87 1.78 5.41
N ALA A 109 -9.69 1.92 4.78
CA ALA A 109 -8.52 2.54 5.37
C ALA A 109 -8.70 4.05 5.53
N ARG A 110 -9.26 4.72 4.52
CA ARG A 110 -9.59 6.14 4.55
C ARG A 110 -10.59 6.48 5.66
N LYS A 111 -11.57 5.60 5.87
CA LYS A 111 -12.55 5.72 6.97
C LYS A 111 -11.93 5.44 8.35
N LEU A 112 -10.96 4.52 8.42
CA LEU A 112 -10.26 4.18 9.66
C LEU A 112 -9.31 5.29 10.13
N LEU A 113 -8.60 5.89 9.19
CA LEU A 113 -7.65 6.98 9.43
C LEU A 113 -8.38 8.31 9.58
N ASP A 114 -9.44 8.51 8.78
CA ASP A 114 -10.22 9.74 8.69
C ASP A 114 -9.37 11.00 8.44
N ILE A 115 -8.31 10.84 7.66
CA ILE A 115 -7.44 11.93 7.22
C ILE A 115 -7.38 11.90 5.68
N PRO A 116 -7.64 13.02 5.01
CA PRO A 116 -7.47 13.11 3.56
C PRO A 116 -5.99 13.08 3.19
N VAL A 117 -5.64 12.34 2.14
CA VAL A 117 -4.23 12.18 1.70
C VAL A 117 -3.64 13.47 1.12
N ASP A 118 -4.48 14.42 0.71
CA ASP A 118 -4.04 15.76 0.28
C ASP A 118 -4.01 16.79 1.42
N GLY A 119 -4.15 16.36 2.67
CA GLY A 119 -4.06 17.23 3.85
C GLY A 119 -2.66 17.32 4.46
N ASP A 120 -2.48 18.28 5.38
CA ASP A 120 -1.20 18.61 6.02
C ASP A 120 -0.46 17.42 6.65
N TYR A 121 -1.20 16.41 7.13
CA TYR A 121 -0.62 15.22 7.74
C TYR A 121 0.28 14.42 6.78
N PHE A 122 0.03 14.48 5.48
CA PHE A 122 0.78 13.77 4.44
C PHE A 122 1.70 14.68 3.61
N GLU A 123 1.60 16.01 3.74
CA GLU A 123 2.30 16.95 2.86
C GLU A 123 3.82 16.75 2.89
N ASP A 124 4.41 16.74 4.10
CA ASP A 124 5.85 16.51 4.26
C ASP A 124 6.28 15.13 3.75
N TYR A 125 5.40 14.13 3.84
CA TYR A 125 5.65 12.79 3.32
C TYR A 125 5.73 12.79 1.79
N PHE A 126 4.75 13.40 1.11
CA PHE A 126 4.76 13.45 -0.35
C PHE A 126 5.89 14.32 -0.90
N ALA A 127 6.19 15.44 -0.25
CA ALA A 127 7.35 16.27 -0.58
C ALA A 127 8.66 15.45 -0.49
N HIS A 128 8.82 14.64 0.57
CA HIS A 128 10.01 13.81 0.74
C HIS A 128 10.07 12.62 -0.22
N VAL A 129 8.94 11.99 -0.54
CA VAL A 129 8.86 10.95 -1.59
C VAL A 129 9.26 11.52 -2.95
N GLU A 130 8.82 12.73 -3.28
CA GLU A 130 9.21 13.43 -4.51
C GLU A 130 10.71 13.77 -4.52
N GLU A 131 11.22 14.37 -3.44
CA GLU A 131 12.63 14.75 -3.30
C GLU A 131 13.57 13.55 -3.46
N THR A 132 13.24 12.44 -2.79
CA THR A 132 14.07 11.23 -2.81
C THR A 132 13.88 10.37 -4.06
N GLY A 133 12.77 10.56 -4.77
CA GLY A 133 12.33 9.71 -5.88
C GLY A 133 12.11 8.24 -5.48
N PHE A 134 11.82 7.99 -4.19
CA PHE A 134 11.56 6.66 -3.67
C PHE A 134 10.20 6.14 -4.21
N PRO A 135 10.11 4.92 -4.75
CA PRO A 135 8.89 4.46 -5.40
C PRO A 135 7.70 4.37 -4.43
N ALA A 136 6.53 4.76 -4.91
CA ALA A 136 5.27 4.56 -4.20
C ALA A 136 4.24 3.86 -5.11
N LEU A 137 3.67 2.76 -4.61
CA LEU A 137 2.51 2.10 -5.22
C LEU A 137 1.28 2.52 -4.41
N TRP A 138 0.29 3.10 -5.08
CA TRP A 138 -0.78 3.80 -4.38
C TRP A 138 -2.14 3.20 -4.71
N HIS A 139 -2.79 2.62 -3.70
CA HIS A 139 -4.20 2.23 -3.80
C HIS A 139 -5.09 3.46 -3.85
N VAL A 140 -5.63 3.83 -5.01
CA VAL A 140 -6.41 5.07 -5.17
C VAL A 140 -7.89 4.90 -4.82
N ASN A 141 -8.43 3.71 -5.10
CA ASN A 141 -9.82 3.37 -4.87
C ASN A 141 -10.04 1.85 -5.04
N ASP A 142 -11.22 1.40 -4.62
CA ASP A 142 -11.74 0.06 -4.89
C ASP A 142 -12.69 0.08 -6.11
N PRO A 143 -13.02 -1.10 -6.69
CA PRO A 143 -13.86 -1.22 -7.88
C PRO A 143 -15.22 -0.49 -7.79
N GLU A 144 -15.71 -0.02 -8.94
CA GLU A 144 -16.97 0.71 -9.07
C GLU A 144 -18.16 -0.05 -8.47
N GLU A 145 -18.20 -1.37 -8.65
CA GLU A 145 -19.27 -2.23 -8.18
C GLU A 145 -19.39 -2.24 -6.65
N PHE A 146 -18.32 -1.90 -5.93
CA PHE A 146 -18.34 -1.86 -4.47
C PHE A 146 -19.10 -0.63 -3.95
N TRP A 147 -19.26 0.39 -4.80
CA TRP A 147 -20.01 1.61 -4.49
C TRP A 147 -21.51 1.52 -4.85
N VAL A 148 -21.93 0.42 -5.47
CA VAL A 148 -23.32 0.18 -5.85
C VAL A 148 -23.81 -1.09 -5.14
N PRO A 149 -24.64 -0.98 -4.08
CA PRO A 149 -25.04 -2.13 -3.26
C PRO A 149 -25.63 -3.30 -4.05
N GLY A 150 -26.37 -3.01 -5.13
CA GLY A 150 -26.94 -4.01 -6.03
C GLY A 150 -25.92 -4.76 -6.89
N LEU A 151 -24.74 -4.17 -7.13
CA LEU A 151 -23.67 -4.73 -7.95
C LEU A 151 -22.53 -5.33 -7.13
N THR A 152 -22.38 -4.93 -5.86
CA THR A 152 -21.29 -5.40 -5.01
C THR A 152 -21.31 -6.93 -4.91
N PRO A 153 -20.24 -7.66 -5.27
CA PRO A 153 -20.20 -9.11 -5.18
C PRO A 153 -20.37 -9.62 -3.74
N SER A 154 -20.94 -10.82 -3.55
CA SER A 154 -21.17 -11.38 -2.20
C SER A 154 -19.88 -11.49 -1.39
N TRP A 155 -18.80 -11.95 -2.01
CA TRP A 155 -17.49 -12.09 -1.37
C TRP A 155 -16.92 -10.73 -0.90
N ALA A 156 -17.22 -9.64 -1.61
CA ALA A 156 -16.78 -8.30 -1.24
C ALA A 156 -17.62 -7.80 -0.05
N ARG A 157 -18.95 -8.00 -0.08
CA ARG A 157 -19.84 -7.68 1.05
C ARG A 157 -19.45 -8.44 2.32
N GLU A 158 -19.12 -9.73 2.22
CA GLU A 158 -18.68 -10.57 3.34
C GLU A 158 -17.38 -10.04 3.99
N ARG A 159 -16.56 -9.30 3.24
CA ARG A 159 -15.35 -8.63 3.73
C ARG A 159 -15.59 -7.18 4.18
N GLY A 160 -16.84 -6.72 4.15
CA GLY A 160 -17.20 -5.34 4.45
C GLY A 160 -16.79 -4.34 3.35
N TRP A 161 -16.60 -4.79 2.11
CA TRP A 161 -16.21 -3.98 0.95
C TRP A 161 -17.43 -3.62 0.09
N GLY A 162 -18.47 -3.11 0.74
CA GLY A 162 -19.60 -2.44 0.11
C GLY A 162 -19.76 -1.08 0.75
N TYR A 163 -19.75 -0.03 -0.08
CA TYR A 163 -19.62 1.35 0.37
C TYR A 163 -20.93 2.11 0.20
N ASP A 164 -21.29 2.84 1.24
CA ASP A 164 -22.49 3.65 1.35
C ASP A 164 -22.12 5.10 1.72
N GLU A 165 -23.11 5.92 2.05
CA GLU A 165 -22.95 7.33 2.42
C GLU A 165 -22.09 7.57 3.68
N THR A 166 -21.77 6.53 4.44
CA THR A 166 -20.90 6.63 5.62
C THR A 166 -19.41 6.57 5.27
N PHE A 167 -19.06 6.39 4.00
CA PHE A 167 -17.70 6.48 3.47
C PHE A 167 -17.51 7.82 2.75
N VAL A 168 -16.25 8.28 2.67
CA VAL A 168 -15.89 9.39 1.79
C VAL A 168 -16.26 9.01 0.36
N ALA A 169 -16.90 9.93 -0.37
CA ALA A 169 -17.36 9.66 -1.72
C ALA A 169 -16.21 9.25 -2.64
N LYS A 170 -16.46 8.31 -3.54
CA LYS A 170 -15.50 7.79 -4.52
C LYS A 170 -14.80 8.90 -5.30
N GLU A 171 -15.55 9.89 -5.78
CA GLU A 171 -15.03 11.05 -6.52
C GLU A 171 -14.11 11.91 -5.66
N GLN A 172 -14.41 12.05 -4.37
CA GLN A 172 -13.55 12.79 -3.45
C GLN A 172 -12.20 12.06 -3.26
N LEU A 173 -12.18 10.72 -3.19
CA LEU A 173 -10.93 9.96 -3.12
C LEU A 173 -10.03 10.23 -4.35
N TYR A 174 -10.61 10.31 -5.54
CA TYR A 174 -9.87 10.67 -6.75
C TYR A 174 -9.35 12.11 -6.69
N VAL A 175 -10.18 13.06 -6.25
CA VAL A 175 -9.77 14.47 -6.08
C VAL A 175 -8.60 14.60 -5.11
N GLU A 176 -8.61 13.87 -3.97
CA GLU A 176 -7.49 13.88 -3.02
C GLU A 176 -6.19 13.41 -3.71
N VAL A 177 -6.23 12.33 -4.52
CA VAL A 177 -5.06 11.86 -5.27
C VAL A 177 -4.61 12.87 -6.33
N GLU A 178 -5.54 13.43 -7.10
CA GLU A 178 -5.26 14.43 -8.14
C GLU A 178 -4.61 15.69 -7.56
N ASN A 179 -5.05 16.13 -6.38
CA ASN A 179 -4.48 17.27 -5.67
C ASN A 179 -3.02 17.01 -5.27
N VAL A 180 -2.70 15.83 -4.74
CA VAL A 180 -1.32 15.45 -4.42
C VAL A 180 -0.47 15.41 -5.69
N LEU A 181 -0.93 14.73 -6.74
CA LEU A 181 -0.19 14.62 -8.01
C LEU A 181 0.02 15.99 -8.68
N SER A 182 -0.90 16.93 -8.49
CA SER A 182 -0.78 18.30 -8.99
C SER A 182 0.26 19.13 -8.21
N ARG A 183 0.39 18.90 -6.89
CA ARG A 183 1.41 19.56 -6.06
C ARG A 183 2.80 18.95 -6.24
N HIS A 184 2.88 17.64 -6.46
CA HIS A 184 4.12 16.84 -6.51
C HIS A 184 4.35 16.22 -7.91
N ALA A 185 4.28 17.04 -8.95
CA ALA A 185 4.28 16.59 -10.34
C ALA A 185 5.63 16.05 -10.86
N GLY A 186 6.73 16.15 -10.10
CA GLY A 186 8.05 15.64 -10.47
C GLY A 186 8.20 14.12 -10.36
N GLY A 187 7.25 13.45 -9.72
CA GLY A 187 7.28 12.01 -9.46
C GLY A 187 6.80 11.15 -10.63
N HIS A 188 7.62 10.94 -11.66
CA HIS A 188 7.39 9.91 -12.71
C HIS A 188 7.38 8.44 -12.19
N ARG A 189 7.22 8.22 -10.88
CA ARG A 189 7.38 6.93 -10.18
C ARG A 189 6.31 6.64 -9.14
N GLN A 190 5.29 7.50 -9.02
CA GLN A 190 4.07 7.15 -8.29
C GLN A 190 3.16 6.38 -9.24
N LEU A 191 2.89 5.12 -8.95
CA LEU A 191 1.99 4.29 -9.76
C LEU A 191 0.63 4.23 -9.05
N PRO A 192 -0.35 5.07 -9.45
CA PRO A 192 -1.71 4.92 -8.98
C PRO A 192 -2.26 3.59 -9.48
N GLU A 193 -2.88 2.85 -8.58
CA GLU A 193 -3.47 1.55 -8.80
C GLU A 193 -4.92 1.58 -8.31
N ALA A 194 -5.87 1.32 -9.21
CA ALA A 194 -7.20 0.89 -8.84
C ALA A 194 -7.11 -0.62 -8.57
N ALA A 195 -7.37 -1.06 -7.34
CA ALA A 195 -7.33 -2.49 -7.04
C ALA A 195 -8.52 -3.23 -7.68
N CYS A 196 -8.30 -4.49 -8.06
CA CYS A 196 -9.33 -5.42 -8.52
C CYS A 196 -10.17 -6.01 -7.38
#